data_AF-A0AA38IQR9-F1
#
_entry.id   AF-A0AA38IQR9-F1
#
_cell.length_a   1.000
_cell.length_b   1.000
_cell.length_c   1.000
_cell.angle_alpha   90.00
_cell.angle_beta   90.00
_cell.angle_gamma   90.00
#
_symmetry.space_group_name_H-M   'P 1'
#
loop_
_entity.id
_entity.type
_entity.pdbx_description
1 polymer ?
#
loop_
_entity_poly.entity_id
_entity_poly.type
_entity_poly.pdbx_seq_one_letter_code
_entity_poly.pdbx_strand_id
1 'polypeptide(L)'
;MFGNKLEVIVSRKSISKNWNLFKSNLHDTVQQNTVITVAKRSSKKPWITGSILKLVRGKRALWRNYKRSGSEESYKAHRTVKNQVSTVIIKKTKIAYESRIADSKNTKRLFKHIRTKLSGPVATIQIRDNSGTLTNDSSEVANILNDTFSTFNCFHTRVLGCNTERIWSS
;
A
#
# COMPACT_ATOMS: atom_id res chain seq x y z
N MET A 1 -45.52 -21.59 15.21
CA MET A 1 -45.92 -21.24 16.59
C MET A 1 -45.12 -20.03 17.13
N PHE A 2 -45.11 -18.88 16.45
CA PHE A 2 -44.35 -17.69 16.89
C PHE A 2 -45.22 -16.47 17.24
N GLY A 3 -46.53 -16.49 16.91
CA GLY A 3 -47.43 -15.34 17.08
C GLY A 3 -47.74 -15.00 18.55
N ASN A 4 -48.09 -15.99 19.38
CA ASN A 4 -48.55 -15.75 20.75
C ASN A 4 -47.48 -15.20 21.72
N LYS A 5 -46.19 -15.36 21.41
CA LYS A 5 -45.10 -14.90 22.30
C LYS A 5 -44.79 -13.41 22.11
N LEU A 6 -45.03 -12.87 20.91
CA LEU A 6 -44.72 -11.47 20.59
C LEU A 6 -45.81 -10.52 21.11
N GLU A 7 -47.09 -10.89 20.98
CA GLU A 7 -48.22 -10.06 21.43
C GLU A 7 -48.21 -9.82 22.95
N VAL A 8 -47.88 -10.85 23.74
CA VAL A 8 -47.82 -10.76 25.21
C VAL A 8 -46.66 -9.87 25.69
N ILE A 9 -45.55 -9.79 24.94
CA ILE A 9 -44.40 -8.96 25.29
C ILE A 9 -44.64 -7.49 24.97
N VAL A 10 -45.33 -7.19 23.87
CA VAL A 10 -45.65 -5.82 23.44
C VAL A 10 -46.66 -5.17 24.40
N SER A 11 -47.59 -5.94 24.97
CA SER A 11 -48.63 -5.38 25.84
C SER A 11 -48.15 -4.94 27.24
N ARG A 12 -47.02 -5.48 27.75
CA ARG A 12 -46.60 -5.30 29.16
C ARG A 12 -45.58 -4.18 29.43
N LYS A 13 -45.10 -3.45 28.41
CA LYS A 13 -44.05 -2.43 28.56
C LYS A 13 -44.48 -1.09 27.95
N SER A 14 -43.89 0.01 28.44
CA SER A 14 -44.12 1.33 27.84
C SER A 14 -43.70 1.34 26.37
N ILE A 15 -44.40 2.12 25.55
CA ILE A 15 -44.20 2.22 24.09
C ILE A 15 -42.71 2.42 23.73
N SER A 16 -42.00 3.26 24.49
CA SER A 16 -40.56 3.50 24.31
C SER A 16 -39.70 2.24 24.50
N LYS A 17 -40.03 1.40 25.49
CA LYS A 17 -39.30 0.14 25.74
C LYS A 17 -39.56 -0.88 24.64
N ASN A 18 -40.78 -0.95 24.11
CA ASN A 18 -41.12 -1.83 22.99
C ASN A 18 -40.41 -1.41 21.70
N TRP A 19 -40.34 -0.10 21.44
CA TRP A 19 -39.62 0.44 20.30
C TRP A 19 -38.13 0.13 20.36
N ASN A 20 -37.51 0.25 21.54
CA ASN A 20 -36.11 -0.12 21.72
C ASN A 20 -35.87 -1.62 21.56
N LEU A 21 -36.79 -2.47 22.06
CA LEU A 21 -36.72 -3.92 21.87
C LEU A 21 -36.82 -4.31 20.39
N PHE A 22 -37.76 -3.71 19.66
CA PHE A 22 -37.90 -3.91 18.22
C PHE A 22 -36.62 -3.51 17.47
N LYS A 23 -36.08 -2.33 17.75
CA LYS A 23 -34.81 -1.87 17.14
C LYS A 23 -33.66 -2.82 17.43
N SER A 24 -33.52 -3.29 18.67
CA SER A 24 -32.47 -4.23 19.05
C SER A 24 -32.61 -5.52 18.26
N ASN A 25 -33.81 -6.12 18.26
CA ASN A 25 -34.05 -7.37 17.54
C ASN A 25 -33.81 -7.24 16.04
N LEU A 26 -34.22 -6.10 15.44
CA LEU A 26 -33.96 -5.82 14.04
C LEU A 26 -32.46 -5.68 13.77
N HIS A 27 -31.74 -4.94 14.61
CA HIS A 27 -30.29 -4.78 14.52
C HIS A 27 -29.58 -6.13 14.66
N ASP A 28 -29.96 -6.96 15.62
CA ASP A 28 -29.40 -8.28 15.87
C ASP A 28 -29.67 -9.22 14.69
N THR A 29 -30.88 -9.18 14.14
CA THR A 29 -31.25 -9.97 12.96
C THR A 29 -30.44 -9.54 11.74
N VAL A 30 -30.30 -8.24 11.51
CA VAL A 30 -29.47 -7.70 10.41
C VAL A 30 -28.02 -8.09 10.59
N GLN A 31 -27.46 -7.95 11.80
CA GLN A 31 -26.07 -8.28 12.07
C GLN A 31 -25.78 -9.78 11.93
N GLN A 32 -26.69 -10.65 12.37
CA GLN A 32 -26.50 -12.11 12.33
C GLN A 32 -26.74 -12.70 10.94
N ASN A 33 -27.66 -12.13 10.15
CA ASN A 33 -28.08 -12.70 8.87
C ASN A 33 -27.57 -11.94 7.64
N THR A 34 -26.86 -10.83 7.83
CA THR A 34 -26.25 -10.08 6.71
C THR A 34 -24.79 -10.46 6.56
N VAL A 35 -24.42 -10.96 5.38
CA VAL A 35 -23.02 -11.15 5.02
C VAL A 35 -22.41 -9.80 4.64
N ILE A 36 -21.62 -9.21 5.53
CA ILE A 36 -20.83 -8.01 5.22
C ILE A 36 -19.68 -8.42 4.30
N THR A 37 -19.84 -8.21 3.00
CA THR A 37 -18.76 -8.44 2.03
C THR A 37 -17.84 -7.22 1.96
N VAL A 38 -16.60 -7.36 2.42
CA VAL A 38 -15.59 -6.32 2.24
C VAL A 38 -15.03 -6.45 0.82
N ALA A 39 -15.29 -5.44 -0.02
CA ALA A 39 -14.73 -5.39 -1.37
C ALA A 39 -13.19 -5.50 -1.29
N LYS A 40 -12.64 -6.54 -1.94
CA LYS A 40 -11.18 -6.75 -1.97
C LYS A 40 -10.51 -5.56 -2.67
N ARG A 41 -9.59 -4.90 -1.96
CA ARG A 41 -8.75 -3.86 -2.56
C ARG A 41 -7.84 -4.50 -3.62
N SER A 42 -7.58 -3.75 -4.69
CA SER A 42 -6.68 -4.24 -5.74
C SER A 42 -5.29 -4.51 -5.18
N SER A 43 -4.83 -5.76 -5.28
CA SER A 43 -3.49 -6.15 -4.84
C SER A 43 -2.37 -5.48 -5.64
N LYS A 44 -2.67 -4.96 -6.84
CA LYS A 44 -1.66 -4.36 -7.73
C LYS A 44 -1.17 -3.00 -7.24
N LYS A 45 -2.04 -2.23 -6.55
CA LYS A 45 -1.74 -0.86 -6.12
C LYS A 45 -2.30 -0.60 -4.71
N PRO A 46 -1.75 -1.27 -3.68
CA PRO A 46 -2.24 -1.18 -2.30
C PRO A 46 -2.11 0.22 -1.66
N TRP A 47 -1.22 1.08 -2.20
CA TRP A 47 -1.09 2.48 -1.76
C TRP A 47 -2.20 3.40 -2.28
N ILE A 48 -3.07 2.92 -3.19
CA ILE A 48 -4.20 3.72 -3.70
C ILE A 48 -5.40 3.57 -2.77
N THR A 49 -5.62 4.60 -1.95
CA THR A 49 -6.78 4.69 -1.05
C THR A 49 -8.02 5.24 -1.78
N GLY A 50 -9.21 5.03 -1.22
CA GLY A 50 -10.47 5.57 -1.72
C GLY A 50 -10.47 7.10 -1.90
N SER A 51 -9.75 7.84 -1.04
CA SER A 51 -9.55 9.28 -1.18
C SER A 51 -8.83 9.65 -2.49
N ILE A 52 -7.77 8.92 -2.85
CA ILE A 52 -7.03 9.11 -4.11
C ILE A 52 -7.93 8.80 -5.29
N LEU A 53 -8.74 7.74 -5.20
CA LEU A 53 -9.71 7.39 -6.24
C LEU A 53 -10.77 8.49 -6.45
N LYS A 54 -11.26 9.12 -5.37
CA LYS A 54 -12.18 10.26 -5.48
C LYS A 54 -11.55 11.40 -6.29
N LEU A 55 -10.28 11.72 -6.02
CA LEU A 55 -9.55 12.76 -6.75
C LEU A 55 -9.29 12.40 -8.21
N VAL A 56 -8.95 11.14 -8.50
CA VAL A 56 -8.81 10.64 -9.88
C VAL A 56 -10.13 10.74 -10.64
N ARG A 57 -11.26 10.42 -9.98
CA ARG A 57 -12.61 10.58 -10.56
C ARG A 57 -12.94 12.06 -10.80
N GLY A 58 -12.64 12.94 -9.85
CA GLY A 58 -12.81 14.39 -9.99
C GLY A 58 -12.00 14.94 -11.17
N LYS A 59 -10.73 14.55 -11.30
CA LYS A 59 -9.90 14.88 -12.47
C LYS A 59 -10.56 14.47 -13.78
N ARG A 60 -11.07 13.23 -13.86
CA ARG A 60 -11.76 12.72 -15.06
C ARG A 60 -13.06 13.49 -15.35
N ALA A 61 -13.79 13.91 -14.31
CA ALA A 61 -14.98 14.73 -14.48
C ALA A 61 -14.65 16.10 -15.08
N LEU A 62 -13.62 16.79 -14.57
CA LEU A 62 -13.14 18.06 -15.12
C LEU A 62 -12.68 17.93 -16.57
N TRP A 63 -11.97 16.86 -16.91
CA TRP A 63 -11.59 16.59 -18.30
C TRP A 63 -12.81 16.43 -19.23
N ARG A 64 -13.83 15.67 -18.79
CA ARG A 64 -15.08 15.53 -19.55
C ARG A 64 -15.81 16.86 -19.68
N ASN A 65 -15.79 17.70 -18.65
CA ASN A 65 -16.38 19.03 -18.70
C ASN A 65 -15.68 19.93 -19.72
N TYR A 66 -14.34 19.96 -19.69
CA TYR A 66 -13.54 20.69 -20.68
C TYR A 66 -13.81 20.18 -22.11
N LYS A 67 -13.85 18.86 -22.32
CA LYS A 67 -14.15 18.27 -23.63
C LYS A 67 -15.52 18.65 -24.18
N ARG A 68 -16.49 18.99 -23.32
CA ARG A 68 -17.84 19.42 -23.72
C ARG A 68 -17.93 20.93 -23.93
N SER A 69 -17.33 21.71 -23.03
CA SER A 69 -17.48 23.18 -22.99
C SER A 69 -16.42 23.93 -23.81
N GLY A 70 -15.24 23.35 -24.02
CA GLY A 70 -14.10 24.02 -24.66
C GLY A 70 -13.50 25.18 -23.85
N SER A 71 -14.01 25.47 -22.65
CA SER A 71 -13.61 26.62 -21.83
C SER A 71 -12.21 26.46 -21.23
N GLU A 72 -11.42 27.53 -21.28
CA GLU A 72 -10.06 27.57 -20.74
C GLU A 72 -10.04 27.48 -19.21
N GLU A 73 -11.08 27.99 -18.54
CA GLU A 73 -11.25 27.89 -17.08
C GLU A 73 -11.39 26.42 -16.66
N SER A 74 -12.17 25.65 -17.42
CA SER A 74 -12.34 24.21 -17.19
C SER A 74 -11.02 23.44 -17.41
N TYR A 75 -10.21 23.88 -18.37
CA TYR A 75 -8.88 23.31 -18.62
C TYR A 75 -7.90 23.62 -17.48
N LYS A 76 -7.85 24.88 -17.01
CA LYS A 76 -7.03 25.31 -15.87
C LYS A 76 -7.39 24.52 -14.61
N ALA A 77 -8.68 24.39 -14.30
CA ALA A 77 -9.15 23.58 -13.17
C ALA A 77 -8.70 22.11 -13.28
N HIS A 78 -8.84 21.50 -14.46
CA HIS A 78 -8.34 20.15 -14.71
C HIS A 78 -6.82 20.04 -14.51
N ARG A 79 -6.05 21.01 -15.01
CA ARG A 79 -4.57 21.03 -14.92
C ARG A 79 -4.11 21.09 -13.47
N THR A 80 -4.73 21.93 -12.65
CA THR A 80 -4.44 22.04 -11.21
C THR A 80 -4.66 20.70 -10.50
N VAL A 81 -5.84 20.09 -10.69
CA VAL A 81 -6.16 18.80 -10.07
C VAL A 81 -5.26 17.68 -10.61
N LYS A 82 -4.91 17.70 -11.90
CA LYS A 82 -3.96 16.74 -12.50
C LYS A 82 -2.60 16.80 -11.80
N ASN A 83 -2.06 18.01 -11.59
CA ASN A 83 -0.76 18.19 -10.96
C ASN A 83 -0.79 17.75 -9.49
N GLN A 84 -1.84 18.11 -8.75
CA GLN A 84 -2.04 17.69 -7.36
C GLN A 84 -2.10 16.16 -7.24
N VAL A 85 -2.88 15.49 -8.10
CA VAL A 85 -3.01 14.03 -8.09
C VAL A 85 -1.69 13.34 -8.43
N SER A 86 -1.01 13.76 -9.51
CA SER A 86 0.20 13.11 -9.99
C SER A 86 1.39 13.35 -9.06
N THR A 87 1.68 14.61 -8.72
CA THR A 87 2.92 15.00 -8.05
C THR A 87 2.83 14.80 -6.55
N VAL A 88 1.74 15.24 -5.93
CA VAL A 88 1.66 15.25 -4.47
C VAL A 88 1.13 13.93 -3.97
N ILE A 89 0.04 13.45 -4.55
CA ILE A 89 -0.70 12.37 -3.90
C ILE A 89 -0.15 11.02 -4.32
N ILE A 90 -0.01 10.74 -5.61
CA ILE A 90 0.46 9.42 -6.06
C ILE A 90 1.93 9.20 -5.69
N LYS A 91 2.81 10.18 -5.89
CA LYS A 91 4.23 10.01 -5.53
C LYS A 91 4.42 9.88 -4.03
N LYS A 92 3.89 10.80 -3.20
CA LYS A 92 4.08 10.73 -1.74
C LYS A 92 3.48 9.46 -1.14
N THR A 93 2.28 9.06 -1.57
CA THR A 93 1.64 7.84 -1.03
C THR A 93 2.35 6.57 -1.46
N LYS A 94 2.87 6.53 -2.69
CA LYS A 94 3.70 5.42 -3.16
C LYS A 94 5.01 5.33 -2.37
N ILE A 95 5.72 6.46 -2.24
CA ILE A 95 6.99 6.53 -1.48
C ILE A 95 6.75 6.12 -0.03
N ALA A 96 5.75 6.68 0.66
CA ALA A 96 5.43 6.33 2.03
C ALA A 96 5.08 4.83 2.20
N TYR A 97 4.43 4.23 1.20
CA TYR A 97 4.16 2.80 1.19
C TYR A 97 5.43 1.97 1.01
N GLU A 98 6.32 2.38 0.11
CA GLU A 98 7.61 1.73 -0.15
C GLU A 98 8.55 1.86 1.06
N SER A 99 8.67 3.05 1.66
CA SER A 99 9.39 3.28 2.91
C SER A 99 8.87 2.39 4.03
N ARG A 100 7.55 2.32 4.23
CA ARG A 100 6.96 1.44 5.25
C ARG A 100 7.27 -0.04 5.03
N ILE A 101 7.42 -0.49 3.78
CA ILE A 101 7.83 -1.87 3.51
C ILE A 101 9.32 -2.04 3.81
N ALA A 102 10.16 -1.09 3.40
CA ALA A 102 11.60 -1.12 3.64
C ALA A 102 11.92 -1.12 5.14
N ASP A 103 11.22 -0.28 5.92
CA ASP A 103 11.37 -0.17 7.38
C ASP A 103 10.74 -1.36 8.13
N SER A 104 9.95 -2.19 7.45
CA SER A 104 9.33 -3.33 8.11
C SER A 104 10.35 -4.44 8.36
N LYS A 105 10.36 -5.00 9.57
CA LYS A 105 11.15 -6.20 9.92
C LYS A 105 10.81 -7.44 9.08
N ASN A 106 9.79 -7.38 8.22
CA ASN A 106 9.33 -8.50 7.43
C ASN A 106 9.92 -8.47 6.01
N THR A 107 11.09 -9.07 5.87
CA THR A 107 11.86 -9.11 4.61
C THR A 107 11.07 -9.77 3.46
N LYS A 108 10.17 -10.71 3.76
CA LYS A 108 9.32 -11.37 2.75
C LYS A 108 8.41 -10.38 2.04
N ARG A 109 7.87 -9.37 2.74
CA ARG A 109 7.02 -8.32 2.12
C ARG A 109 7.81 -7.44 1.16
N LEU A 110 9.05 -7.10 1.52
CA LEU A 110 9.96 -6.35 0.67
C LEU A 110 10.27 -7.11 -0.62
N PHE A 111 10.75 -8.35 -0.50
CA PHE A 111 11.07 -9.16 -1.68
C PHE A 111 9.85 -9.49 -2.54
N LYS A 112 8.68 -9.68 -1.93
CA LYS A 112 7.41 -9.80 -2.67
C LYS A 112 7.15 -8.53 -3.48
N HIS A 113 7.33 -7.35 -2.88
CA HIS A 113 7.16 -6.08 -3.58
C HIS A 113 8.14 -5.93 -4.73
N ILE A 114 9.43 -6.18 -4.50
CA ILE A 114 10.49 -6.12 -5.53
C ILE A 114 10.16 -7.05 -6.70
N ARG A 115 9.74 -8.29 -6.42
CA ARG A 115 9.36 -9.25 -7.48
C ARG A 115 8.22 -8.77 -8.36
N THR A 116 7.28 -7.97 -7.82
CA THR A 116 6.22 -7.37 -8.66
C THR A 116 6.71 -6.25 -9.58
N LYS A 117 7.93 -5.75 -9.40
CA LYS A 117 8.54 -4.69 -10.21
C LYS A 117 9.50 -5.20 -11.27
N LEU A 118 10.03 -6.41 -11.07
CA LEU A 118 10.89 -7.07 -12.03
C LEU A 118 10.05 -7.55 -13.22
N SER A 119 10.52 -7.29 -14.44
CA SER A 119 9.82 -7.62 -15.69
C SER A 119 10.10 -9.02 -16.21
N GLY A 120 11.01 -9.77 -15.58
CA GLY A 120 11.41 -11.11 -16.01
C GLY A 120 12.13 -11.90 -14.92
N PRO A 121 12.53 -13.16 -15.20
CA PRO A 121 13.40 -13.92 -14.31
C PRO A 121 14.68 -13.11 -14.06
N VAL A 122 15.13 -13.09 -12.80
CA VAL A 122 16.39 -12.45 -12.45
C VAL A 122 17.48 -13.23 -13.17
N ALA A 123 18.01 -12.68 -14.25
CA ALA A 123 19.19 -13.22 -14.91
C ALA A 123 20.35 -13.22 -13.90
N THR A 124 21.16 -14.27 -13.91
CA THR A 124 22.37 -14.35 -13.09
C THR A 124 23.21 -13.09 -13.37
N ILE A 125 23.45 -12.30 -12.33
CA ILE A 125 24.17 -11.04 -12.45
C ILE A 125 25.63 -11.40 -12.74
N GLN A 126 26.14 -10.97 -13.90
CA GLN A 126 27.56 -11.08 -14.21
C GLN A 126 28.27 -9.87 -13.62
N ILE A 127 29.22 -10.10 -12.72
CA ILE A 127 30.01 -9.02 -12.12
C ILE A 127 31.44 -9.11 -12.63
N ARG A 128 32.04 -7.94 -12.88
CA ARG A 128 33.45 -7.82 -13.23
C ARG A 128 34.29 -7.83 -11.97
N ASP A 129 35.21 -8.77 -11.87
CA ASP A 129 36.24 -8.82 -10.83
C ASP A 129 37.28 -7.69 -11.01
N ASN A 130 38.09 -7.45 -9.98
CA ASN A 130 39.24 -6.55 -9.99
C ASN A 130 40.25 -6.87 -11.10
N SER A 131 40.31 -8.13 -11.54
CA SER A 131 41.12 -8.59 -12.68
C SER A 131 40.51 -8.27 -14.06
N GLY A 132 39.29 -7.75 -14.10
CA GLY A 132 38.57 -7.44 -15.34
C GLY A 132 37.77 -8.61 -15.93
N THR A 133 37.81 -9.79 -15.31
CA THR A 133 37.09 -11.00 -15.72
C THR A 133 35.62 -10.96 -15.31
N LEU A 134 34.71 -11.46 -16.15
CA LEU A 134 33.29 -11.57 -15.84
C LEU A 134 33.00 -12.90 -15.14
N THR A 135 32.47 -12.81 -13.92
CA THR A 135 32.11 -13.97 -13.12
C THR A 135 30.59 -14.06 -12.95
N ASN A 136 30.07 -15.29 -13.04
CA ASN A 136 28.68 -15.64 -12.76
C ASN A 136 28.52 -16.56 -11.54
N ASP A 137 29.62 -16.97 -10.91
CA ASP A 137 29.58 -17.78 -9.71
C ASP A 137 29.01 -16.97 -8.53
N SER A 138 28.04 -17.55 -7.83
CA SER A 138 27.33 -16.85 -6.77
C SER A 138 28.21 -16.49 -5.57
N SER A 139 29.23 -17.29 -5.28
CA SER A 139 30.11 -17.08 -4.12
C SER A 139 31.11 -15.98 -4.43
N GLU A 140 31.73 -16.02 -5.61
CA GLU A 140 32.62 -14.97 -6.09
C GLU A 140 31.91 -13.63 -6.24
N VAL A 141 30.70 -13.62 -6.83
CA VAL A 141 29.85 -12.41 -6.92
C VAL A 141 29.56 -11.82 -5.54
N ALA A 142 29.24 -12.66 -4.55
CA ALA A 142 28.99 -12.21 -3.18
C ALA A 142 30.24 -11.59 -2.54
N ASN A 143 31.42 -12.19 -2.75
CA ASN A 143 32.68 -11.68 -2.24
C ASN A 143 33.06 -10.34 -2.88
N ILE A 144 32.96 -10.22 -4.21
CA ILE A 144 33.23 -8.96 -4.93
C ILE A 144 32.28 -7.85 -4.46
N LEU A 145 30.99 -8.15 -4.29
CA LEU A 145 30.04 -7.18 -3.73
C LEU A 145 30.39 -6.79 -2.29
N ASN A 146 30.76 -7.76 -1.46
CA ASN A 146 31.17 -7.50 -0.08
C ASN A 146 32.41 -6.58 -0.03
N ASP A 147 33.42 -6.87 -0.84
CA ASP A 147 34.67 -6.10 -0.88
C ASP A 147 34.45 -4.68 -1.41
N THR A 148 33.66 -4.53 -2.48
CA THR A 148 33.33 -3.22 -3.05
C THR A 148 32.56 -2.36 -2.05
N PHE A 149 31.53 -2.89 -1.39
CA PHE A 149 30.74 -2.13 -0.42
C PHE A 149 31.50 -1.89 0.90
N SER A 150 32.32 -2.83 1.35
CA SER A 150 33.18 -2.64 2.54
C SER A 150 34.19 -1.51 2.32
N THR A 151 34.82 -1.48 1.14
CA THR A 151 35.77 -0.42 0.77
C THR A 151 35.08 0.95 0.67
N PHE A 152 33.89 1.00 0.07
CA PHE A 152 33.11 2.24 -0.03
C PHE A 152 32.64 2.76 1.34
N ASN A 153 32.28 1.87 2.26
CA ASN A 153 31.80 2.25 3.58
C ASN A 153 32.93 2.74 4.50
N CYS A 154 34.16 2.27 4.28
CA CYS A 154 35.37 2.79 4.94
C CYS A 154 35.71 4.24 4.51
N PHE A 155 35.36 4.65 3.29
CA PHE A 155 35.58 6.04 2.85
C PHE A 155 34.63 7.04 3.51
N HIS A 156 33.39 6.64 3.84
CA HIS A 156 32.43 7.53 4.50
C HIS A 156 32.61 7.57 6.03
N THR A 157 33.18 6.52 6.63
CA THR A 157 33.43 6.43 8.08
C THR A 157 34.77 7.02 8.53
N ARG A 158 35.67 7.42 7.62
CA ARG A 158 36.84 8.23 8.01
C ARG A 158 36.50 9.61 8.59
N VAL A 159 35.26 10.06 8.47
CA VAL A 159 34.77 11.28 9.15
C VAL A 159 34.31 10.99 10.58
N LEU A 160 34.02 9.74 10.96
CA LEU A 160 33.64 9.38 12.33
C LEU A 160 34.23 8.01 12.66
N GLY A 161 35.39 8.02 13.33
CA GLY A 161 36.05 6.82 13.82
C GLY A 161 35.08 5.94 14.59
N CYS A 162 34.75 4.78 14.03
CA CYS A 162 33.99 3.76 14.71
C CYS A 162 34.59 2.39 14.37
N ASN A 163 35.06 1.72 15.41
CA ASN A 163 35.69 0.41 15.39
C ASN A 163 34.65 -0.64 14.96
N THR A 164 34.85 -1.30 13.81
CA THR A 164 33.99 -2.41 13.40
C THR A 164 34.64 -3.72 13.80
N GLU A 165 34.34 -4.18 15.01
CA GLU A 165 34.54 -5.59 15.33
C GLU A 165 33.65 -6.43 14.42
N ARG A 166 34.29 -7.44 13.85
CA ARG A 166 33.79 -8.40 12.87
C ARG A 166 32.73 -9.29 13.52
N ILE A 167 31.47 -8.87 13.54
CA ILE A 167 30.34 -9.69 14.03
C ILE A 167 29.81 -10.56 12.89
N TRP A 168 30.55 -11.60 12.50
CA TRP A 168 30.00 -12.83 11.91
C TRP A 168 31.01 -13.95 12.17
N SER A 169 30.85 -14.63 13.29
CA SER A 169 31.51 -15.91 13.61
C SER A 169 30.44 -16.92 14.01
N SER A 170 30.49 -18.07 13.32
CA SER A 170 29.73 -19.33 13.51
C SER A 170 28.34 -19.42 12.87
#